data_AF-A0A0E3P396-F1
#
_entry.id   AF-A0A0E3P396-F1
#
_cell.length_a   1.000
_cell.length_b   1.000
_cell.length_c   1.000
_cell.angle_alpha   90.00
_cell.angle_beta   90.00
_cell.angle_gamma   90.00
#
_symmetry.space_group_name_H-M   'P 1'
#
loop_
_entity.id
_entity.type
_entity.pdbx_description
1 polymer ?
#
loop_
_entity_poly.entity_id
_entity_poly.type
_entity_poly.pdbx_seq_one_letter_code
_entity_poly.pdbx_strand_id
1 'polypeptide(L)'
;MFGPAQAAVAKAVMDSVAAGILPEEQANDIFIIVSVFIEWDAKDKDKVYEYNYEATKLAIVRAMGSKPTVKEALAKKDSAKHPFA
;
A
#
# COMPACT_ATOMS: atom_id res chain seq x y z
N MET A 1 -1.44 15.10 4.31
CA MET A 1 -0.23 14.51 3.70
C MET A 1 0.84 14.24 4.77
N PHE A 2 1.63 15.23 5.19
CA PHE A 2 2.66 15.08 6.22
C PHE A 2 2.05 15.16 7.63
N GLY A 3 1.81 14.00 8.26
CA GLY A 3 1.02 13.84 9.48
C GLY A 3 0.39 12.45 9.49
N PRO A 4 -0.95 12.29 9.47
CA PRO A 4 -1.60 10.98 9.55
C PRO A 4 -1.16 10.03 8.43
N ALA A 5 -1.12 10.48 7.17
CA ALA A 5 -0.73 9.61 6.06
C ALA A 5 0.76 9.22 6.11
N GLN A 6 1.67 10.17 6.37
CA GLN A 6 3.10 9.84 6.51
C GLN A 6 3.36 8.86 7.67
N ALA A 7 2.72 9.06 8.83
CA ALA A 7 2.85 8.17 9.97
C ALA A 7 2.30 6.76 9.66
N ALA A 8 1.16 6.69 8.97
CA ALA A 8 0.57 5.44 8.52
C ALA A 8 1.48 4.67 7.54
N VAL A 9 2.04 5.36 6.55
CA VAL A 9 2.98 4.78 5.58
C VAL A 9 4.23 4.25 6.29
N ALA A 10 4.84 5.06 7.16
CA ALA A 10 6.03 4.65 7.91
C ALA A 10 5.75 3.43 8.79
N LYS A 11 4.60 3.41 9.48
CA LYS A 11 4.19 2.25 10.28
C LYS A 11 3.96 1.02 9.42
N ALA A 12 3.29 1.15 8.27
CA ALA A 12 3.05 0.02 7.37
C ALA A 12 4.34 -0.61 6.85
N VAL A 13 5.36 0.20 6.56
CA VAL A 13 6.70 -0.28 6.17
C VAL A 13 7.35 -1.06 7.30
N MET A 14 7.41 -0.48 8.51
CA MET A 14 8.07 -1.15 9.65
C MET A 14 7.33 -2.40 10.11
N ASP A 15 5.99 -2.38 10.11
CA ASP A 15 5.19 -3.56 10.41
C ASP A 15 5.34 -4.65 9.33
N SER A 16 5.69 -4.29 8.09
CA SER A 16 5.99 -5.26 7.03
C SER A 16 7.36 -5.91 7.22
N VAL A 17 8.33 -5.18 7.78
CA VAL A 17 9.62 -5.77 8.22
C VAL A 17 9.39 -6.71 9.40
N ALA A 18 8.69 -6.25 10.45
CA ALA A 18 8.41 -7.07 11.63
C ALA A 18 7.60 -8.34 11.31
N ALA A 19 6.76 -8.30 10.28
CA ALA A 19 6.00 -9.46 9.80
C ALA A 19 6.79 -10.36 8.82
N GLY A 20 8.03 -10.04 8.49
CA GLY A 20 8.87 -10.77 7.52
C GLY A 20 8.40 -10.67 6.07
N ILE A 21 7.51 -9.73 5.75
CA ILE A 21 7.08 -9.45 4.36
C ILE A 21 8.22 -8.74 3.61
N LEU A 22 8.84 -7.76 4.27
CA LEU A 22 10.12 -7.20 3.86
C LEU A 22 11.21 -7.92 4.67
N PRO A 23 12.21 -8.54 4.03
CA PRO A 23 13.29 -9.20 4.75
C PRO A 23 14.10 -8.18 5.55
N GLU A 24 14.23 -8.40 6.86
CA GLU A 24 14.93 -7.48 7.77
C GLU A 24 16.39 -7.32 7.36
N GLU A 25 17.03 -8.39 6.88
CA GLU A 25 18.42 -8.38 6.42
C GLU A 25 18.65 -7.53 5.17
N GLN A 26 17.60 -7.23 4.41
CA GLN A 26 17.65 -6.37 3.22
C GLN A 26 17.08 -4.98 3.48
N ALA A 27 16.55 -4.69 4.67
CA ALA A 27 15.80 -3.48 4.94
C ALA A 27 16.61 -2.18 4.71
N ASN A 28 17.93 -2.24 4.88
CA ASN A 28 18.84 -1.11 4.63
C ASN A 28 19.19 -0.89 3.14
N ASP A 29 18.90 -1.87 2.28
CA ASP A 29 19.21 -1.85 0.85
C ASP A 29 17.96 -1.68 -0.02
N ILE A 30 16.77 -1.74 0.60
CA ILE A 30 15.50 -1.56 -0.09
C ILE A 30 15.10 -0.08 -0.09
N PHE A 31 14.83 0.45 -1.28
CA PHE A 31 14.23 1.76 -1.45
C PHE A 31 12.75 1.63 -1.87
N ILE A 32 11.85 2.32 -1.14
CA ILE A 32 10.40 2.27 -1.38
C ILE A 32 9.92 3.66 -1.81
N ILE A 33 9.26 3.73 -2.96
CA ILE A 33 8.54 4.93 -3.42
C ILE A 33 7.05 4.73 -3.12
N VAL A 34 6.49 5.59 -2.27
CA VAL A 34 5.06 5.56 -1.93
C VAL A 34 4.38 6.80 -2.47
N SER A 35 3.47 6.62 -3.44
CA SER A 35 2.58 7.69 -3.92
C SER A 35 1.25 7.61 -3.19
N VAL A 36 0.90 8.67 -2.50
CA VAL A 36 -0.28 8.74 -1.63
C VAL A 36 -1.33 9.66 -2.26
N PHE A 37 -2.55 9.16 -2.34
CA PHE A 37 -3.71 9.95 -2.73
C PHE A 37 -4.55 10.32 -1.49
N ILE A 38 -4.87 11.59 -1.35
CA ILE A 38 -5.80 12.11 -0.34
C ILE A 38 -6.69 13.12 -1.05
N GLU A 39 -8.00 12.87 -1.04
CA GLU A 39 -8.98 13.81 -1.60
C GLU A 39 -8.88 15.16 -0.86
N TRP A 40 -9.03 16.26 -1.60
CA TRP A 40 -8.84 17.62 -1.08
C TRP A 40 -9.79 17.98 0.07
N ASP A 41 -10.95 17.32 0.15
CA ASP A 41 -11.97 17.54 1.19
C ASP A 41 -11.94 16.51 2.33
N ALA A 42 -10.93 15.65 2.40
CA ALA A 42 -10.79 14.65 3.46
C ALA A 42 -10.55 15.31 4.83
N LYS A 43 -11.49 15.13 5.77
CA LYS A 43 -11.45 15.76 7.11
C LYS A 43 -11.11 14.79 8.25
N ASP A 44 -11.45 13.52 8.08
CA ASP A 44 -11.28 12.49 9.10
C ASP A 44 -9.82 11.98 9.09
N LYS A 45 -9.03 12.47 10.04
CA LYS A 45 -7.60 12.14 10.14
C LYS A 45 -7.36 10.69 10.53
N ASP A 46 -8.28 10.07 11.27
CA ASP A 46 -8.16 8.69 11.70
C ASP A 46 -8.37 7.76 10.51
N LYS A 47 -9.36 8.04 9.66
CA LYS A 47 -9.54 7.32 8.38
C LYS A 47 -8.39 7.55 7.42
N VAL A 48 -7.86 8.79 7.33
CA VAL A 48 -6.67 9.05 6.52
C VAL A 48 -5.49 8.20 7.01
N TYR A 49 -5.33 8.03 8.32
CA TYR A 49 -4.30 7.16 8.86
C TYR A 49 -4.58 5.69 8.52
N GLU A 50 -5.74 5.17 8.92
CA GLU A 50 -6.13 3.77 8.79
C GLU A 50 -6.04 3.28 7.34
N TYR A 51 -6.67 4.00 6.40
CA TYR A 51 -6.71 3.59 5.01
C TYR A 51 -5.34 3.67 4.34
N ASN A 52 -4.51 4.66 4.68
CA ASN A 52 -3.16 4.72 4.14
C ASN A 52 -2.26 3.62 4.73
N TYR A 53 -2.46 3.23 5.99
CA TYR A 53 -1.73 2.12 6.60
C TYR A 53 -2.08 0.81 5.88
N GLU A 54 -3.38 0.50 5.77
CA GLU A 54 -3.87 -0.72 5.15
C GLU A 54 -3.49 -0.80 3.66
N ALA A 55 -3.71 0.28 2.92
CA ALA A 55 -3.38 0.33 1.49
C ALA A 55 -1.87 0.16 1.24
N THR A 56 -1.03 0.83 2.04
CA THR A 56 0.43 0.71 1.92
C THR A 56 0.90 -0.70 2.24
N LYS A 57 0.42 -1.30 3.34
CA LYS A 57 0.78 -2.66 3.72
C LYS A 57 0.35 -3.68 2.66
N LEU A 58 -0.87 -3.53 2.14
CA LEU A 58 -1.38 -4.38 1.06
C LEU A 58 -0.56 -4.24 -0.23
N ALA A 59 -0.13 -3.02 -0.56
CA ALA A 59 0.72 -2.76 -1.72
C ALA A 59 2.08 -3.46 -1.57
N ILE A 60 2.71 -3.39 -0.38
CA ILE A 60 3.97 -4.09 -0.08
C ILE A 60 3.79 -5.61 -0.19
N VAL A 61 2.76 -6.19 0.44
CA VAL A 61 2.46 -7.63 0.35
C VAL A 61 2.32 -8.07 -1.10
N ARG A 62 1.59 -7.30 -1.91
CA ARG A 62 1.39 -7.59 -3.33
C ARG A 62 2.67 -7.48 -4.14
N ALA A 63 3.48 -6.44 -3.90
CA ALA A 63 4.75 -6.24 -4.58
C ALA A 63 5.71 -7.41 -4.28
N MET A 64 5.91 -7.74 -3.00
CA MET A 64 6.77 -8.84 -2.58
C MET A 64 6.25 -10.21 -3.05
N GLY A 65 4.93 -10.37 -3.18
CA GLY A 65 4.29 -11.57 -3.72
C GLY A 65 4.18 -11.64 -5.24
N SER A 66 4.64 -10.62 -5.99
CA SER A 66 4.43 -10.51 -7.44
C SER A 66 2.96 -10.68 -7.85
N LYS A 67 2.05 -10.04 -7.11
CA LYS A 67 0.60 -10.13 -7.29
C LYS A 67 -0.03 -8.80 -7.69
N PRO A 68 -1.11 -8.84 -8.50
CA PRO A 68 -1.60 -10.00 -9.22
C PRO A 68 -0.61 -10.43 -10.33
N THR A 69 -0.60 -11.72 -10.66
CA THR A 69 0.11 -12.20 -11.84
C THR A 69 -0.59 -11.72 -13.11
N VAL A 70 0.13 -11.67 -14.23
CA VAL A 70 -0.44 -11.33 -15.55
C VAL A 70 -1.63 -12.25 -15.87
N LYS A 71 -1.52 -13.55 -15.57
CA LYS A 71 -2.60 -14.52 -15.79
C LYS A 71 -3.86 -14.17 -14.98
N GLU A 72 -3.71 -13.84 -13.70
CA GLU A 72 -4.83 -13.46 -12.84
C GLU A 72 -5.49 -12.15 -13.31
N ALA A 73 -4.67 -11.17 -13.74
CA ALA A 73 -5.16 -9.92 -14.28
C ALA A 73 -5.94 -10.13 -15.59
N LEU A 74 -5.37 -10.88 -16.55
CA LEU A 74 -6.03 -11.20 -17.82
C LEU A 74 -7.34 -11.96 -17.64
N ALA A 75 -7.41 -12.86 -16.66
CA ALA A 75 -8.63 -13.62 -16.38
C ALA A 75 -9.77 -12.74 -15.82
N LYS A 76 -9.46 -11.60 -15.19
CA LYS A 76 -10.45 -10.74 -14.54
C LYS A 76 -10.73 -9.44 -15.27
N LYS A 77 -9.87 -9.03 -16.21
CA LYS A 77 -9.90 -7.69 -16.85
C LYS A 77 -11.28 -7.30 -17.39
N ASP A 78 -12.03 -8.24 -17.97
CA ASP A 78 -13.32 -7.97 -18.62
C ASP A 78 -14.51 -8.01 -17.63
N SER A 79 -14.31 -8.57 -16.44
CA SER A 79 -15.31 -8.66 -15.37
C SER A 79 -15.13 -7.62 -14.26
N ALA A 80 -13.95 -6.99 -14.19
CA ALA A 80 -13.64 -5.97 -13.20
C ALA A 80 -14.45 -4.70 -13.47
N LYS A 81 -14.99 -4.10 -12.41
CA LYS A 81 -15.76 -2.85 -12.50
C LYS A 81 -14.89 -1.70 -12.04
N HIS A 82 -14.72 -0.71 -12.92
CA HIS A 82 -14.07 0.53 -12.55
C HIS A 82 -15.11 1.49 -11.94
N PRO A 83 -14.85 2.16 -10.81
CA PRO A 83 -15.82 3.05 -10.17
C PRO A 83 -16.29 4.23 -11.04
N PHE A 84 -15.54 4.57 -12.09
CA PHE A 84 -15.79 5.73 -12.96
C PHE A 84 -15.81 5.40 -14.47
N ALA A 85 -15.95 4.13 -14.87
CA ALA A 85 -16.04 3.73 -16.29
C ALA A 85 -17.38 3.07 -16.62
#